data_AF-A0AAJ6EIA4-F1
#
_entry.id   AF-A0AAJ6EIA4-F1
#
_cell.length_a   1.000
_cell.length_b   1.000
_cell.length_c   1.000
_cell.angle_alpha   90.00
_cell.angle_beta   90.00
_cell.angle_gamma   90.00
#
_symmetry.space_group_name_H-M   'P 1'
#
loop_
_entity.id
_entity.type
_entity.pdbx_description
1 polymer ?
#
loop_
_entity_poly.entity_id
_entity_poly.type
_entity_poly.pdbx_seq_one_letter_code
_entity_poly.pdbx_strand_id
1 'polypeptide(L)' 'MSDVAYQVYSKNGNGAIRVVVSSAKQALAKAHELAEAGNEVLIKDLAGRILDTATIVELAARE' A
#
# COMPACT_ATOMS: atom_id res chain seq x y z
N MET A 1 6.16 8.90 19.02
CA MET A 1 5.05 8.78 18.05
C MET A 1 5.43 7.69 17.09
N SER A 2 4.74 6.55 17.14
CA SER A 2 4.98 5.45 16.20
C SER A 2 4.27 5.83 14.91
N ASP A 3 4.99 6.45 13.98
CA ASP A 3 4.46 6.82 12.67
C ASP A 3 4.07 5.54 11.94
N VAL A 4 2.77 5.31 11.76
CA VAL A 4 2.28 4.12 11.07
C VAL A 4 2.58 4.31 9.59
N ALA A 5 3.56 3.57 9.08
CA ALA A 5 3.90 3.62 7.67
C ALA A 5 3.53 2.32 6.94
N TYR A 6 3.19 2.47 5.68
CA TYR A 6 2.76 1.43 4.76
C TYR A 6 3.65 1.43 3.54
N GLN A 7 3.86 0.26 2.97
CA GLN A 7 4.69 0.05 1.79
C GLN A 7 3.83 -0.51 0.68
N VAL A 8 3.65 0.25 -0.39
CA VAL A 8 2.91 -0.18 -1.57
C VAL A 8 3.90 -0.68 -2.61
N TYR A 9 3.76 -1.94 -2.99
CA TYR A 9 4.62 -2.62 -3.96
C TYR A 9 3.83 -2.90 -5.23
N SER A 10 4.36 -2.51 -6.40
CA SER A 10 3.91 -3.04 -7.68
C SER A 10 4.79 -4.21 -8.10
N LYS A 11 4.15 -5.31 -8.52
CA LYS A 11 4.83 -6.51 -9.01
C LYS A 11 4.73 -6.51 -10.52
N ASN A 12 5.57 -5.73 -11.18
CA ASN A 12 5.72 -5.79 -12.63
C ASN A 12 7.17 -6.12 -13.00
N GLY A 13 7.33 -7.07 -13.92
CA GLY A 13 8.50 -7.96 -14.08
C GLY A 13 9.84 -7.33 -14.48
N ASN A 14 10.05 -6.02 -14.34
CA ASN A 14 11.36 -5.39 -14.58
C ASN A 14 11.58 -4.08 -13.80
N GLY A 15 10.71 -3.73 -12.84
CA GLY A 15 10.77 -2.45 -12.14
C GLY A 15 9.75 -2.33 -11.02
N ALA A 16 9.89 -3.16 -9.98
CA ALA A 16 8.98 -3.12 -8.83
C ALA A 16 9.03 -1.75 -8.14
N ILE A 17 7.92 -1.01 -8.16
CA ILE A 17 7.81 0.29 -7.52
C ILE A 17 7.48 0.04 -6.05
N ARG A 18 8.32 0.54 -5.14
CA ARG A 18 8.08 0.55 -3.70
C ARG A 18 7.83 1.98 -3.26
N VAL A 19 6.61 2.28 -2.81
CA VAL A 19 6.24 3.58 -2.25
C VAL A 19 6.01 3.42 -0.76
N VAL A 20 6.67 4.23 0.07
CA VAL A 20 6.41 4.28 1.51
C VAL A 20 5.56 5.50 1.81
N VAL A 21 4.48 5.31 2.55
CA VAL A 21 3.51 6.35 2.91
C VAL A 21 3.18 6.24 4.40
N SER A 22 2.87 7.37 5.04
CA SER A 22 2.60 7.44 6.49
C SER A 22 1.11 7.38 6.86
N SER A 23 0.25 6.99 5.91
CA SER A 23 -1.21 6.98 6.08
C SER A 23 -1.84 5.84 5.28
N ALA A 24 -2.88 5.23 5.84
CA ALA A 24 -3.64 4.18 5.19
C ALA A 24 -4.41 4.73 3.97
N LYS A 25 -4.90 5.97 4.03
CA LYS A 25 -5.55 6.65 2.88
C LYS A 25 -4.57 6.84 1.73
N GLN A 26 -3.33 7.24 2.03
CA GLN A 26 -2.28 7.38 1.02
C GLN A 26 -1.88 6.03 0.42
N ALA A 27 -1.79 4.99 1.25
CA ALA A 27 -1.48 3.63 0.79
C ALA A 27 -2.55 3.11 -0.17
N LEU A 28 -3.81 3.31 0.18
CA LEU A 28 -4.96 2.93 -0.64
C LEU A 28 -4.96 3.69 -1.97
N ALA A 29 -4.78 5.01 -1.95
CA ALA A 29 -4.74 5.83 -3.17
C ALA A 29 -3.62 5.37 -4.11
N LYS A 30 -2.39 5.18 -3.60
CA LYS A 30 -1.26 4.69 -4.40
C LYS A 30 -1.48 3.28 -4.93
N ALA A 31 -2.13 2.43 -4.14
CA ALA A 31 -2.46 1.08 -4.59
C ALA A 31 -3.48 1.10 -5.73
N HIS A 32 -4.49 1.97 -5.66
CA HIS A 32 -5.43 2.17 -6.77
C HIS A 32 -4.73 2.69 -8.03
N GLU A 33 -3.89 3.72 -7.91
CA GLU A 33 -3.13 4.26 -9.06
C GLU A 33 -2.29 3.17 -9.76
N LEU A 34 -1.62 2.33 -8.98
CA LEU A 34 -0.79 1.25 -9.52
C LEU A 34 -1.63 0.11 -10.13
N ALA A 35 -2.79 -0.20 -9.52
CA ALA A 35 -3.72 -1.20 -10.03
C ALA A 35 -4.39 -0.75 -11.33
N GLU A 36 -4.76 0.53 -11.46
CA GLU A 36 -5.30 1.11 -12.70
C GLU A 36 -4.28 1.09 -13.84
N ALA A 37 -2.99 1.22 -13.52
CA ALA A 37 -1.90 1.02 -14.48
C ALA A 37 -1.67 -0.46 -14.85
N GLY A 38 -2.53 -1.39 -14.42
CA GLY A 38 -2.47 -2.82 -14.74
C GLY A 38 -1.40 -3.58 -13.96
N ASN A 39 -0.87 -3.02 -12.87
CA ASN A 39 0.11 -3.71 -12.04
C ASN A 39 -0.59 -4.51 -10.94
N GLU A 40 -0.04 -5.69 -10.62
CA GLU A 40 -0.39 -6.39 -9.39
C GLU A 40 0.19 -5.63 -8.20
N VAL A 41 -0.65 -5.28 -7.22
CA VAL A 41 -0.26 -4.43 -6.08
C VAL A 41 -0.31 -5.21 -4.78
N LEU A 42 0.71 -5.02 -3.94
CA LEU A 42 0.79 -5.57 -2.59
C LEU A 42 1.04 -4.44 -1.61
N ILE A 43 0.21 -4.33 -0.57
CA ILE A 43 0.43 -3.39 0.53
C ILE A 43 1.05 -4.15 1.69
N LYS A 44 2.08 -3.58 2.32
CA LYS A 44 2.74 -4.15 3.50
C LYS A 44 2.82 -3.13 4.62
N ASP A 45 2.84 -3.61 5.86
CA ASP A 45 3.18 -2.78 7.01
C ASP A 45 4.71 -2.63 7.16
N LEU A 46 5.16 -1.83 8.13
CA LEU A 46 6.59 -1.68 8.44
C LEU A 46 7.27 -2.98 8.90
N ALA A 47 6.55 -3.89 9.52
CA ALA A 47 7.04 -5.23 9.85
C ALA A 47 7.09 -6.18 8.65
N GLY A 48 6.69 -5.72 7.46
CA GLY A 48 6.77 -6.47 6.21
C GLY A 48 5.64 -7.50 6.03
N ARG A 49 4.60 -7.47 6.86
CA ARG A 49 3.41 -8.30 6.69
C ARG A 49 2.58 -7.74 5.57
N ILE A 50 2.07 -8.62 4.71
CA ILE A 50 1.15 -8.24 3.65
C ILE A 50 -0.20 -7.92 4.31
N LEU A 51 -0.72 -6.75 4.00
CA LEU A 51 -2.04 -6.31 4.42
C LEU A 51 -2.98 -6.49 3.24
N ASP A 52 -4.09 -7.16 3.48
CA ASP A 52 -5.19 -7.23 2.52
C ASP A 52 -5.75 -5.83 2.25
N THR A 53 -6.18 -5.60 1.01
CA THR A 53 -6.80 -4.34 0.60
C THR A 53 -7.99 -4.00 1.51
N ALA A 54 -8.79 -4.98 1.92
CA ALA A 54 -9.92 -4.78 2.83
C ALA A 54 -9.47 -4.20 4.20
N THR A 55 -8.36 -4.68 4.75
CA THR A 55 -7.80 -4.17 6.00
C THR A 55 -7.33 -2.72 5.85
N ILE A 56 -6.66 -2.40 4.74
CA ILE A 56 -6.24 -1.03 4.46
C ILE A 56 -7.42 -0.09 4.25
N VAL A 57 -8.48 -0.54 3.57
CA VAL A 57 -9.71 0.25 3.41
C VAL A 57 -10.36 0.54 4.77
N GLU A 58 -10.44 -0.44 5.66
CA GLU A 58 -10.98 -0.24 7.01
C GLU A 58 -10.11 0.73 7.82
N LEU A 59 -8.78 0.60 7.75
CA LEU A 59 -7.84 1.53 8.41
C LEU A 59 -7.96 2.94 7.84
N ALA A 60 -8.04 3.07 6.52
CA ALA A 60 -8.21 4.35 5.84
C ALA A 60 -9.56 5.02 6.19
N ALA A 61 -10.60 4.24 6.51
CA ALA A 61 -11.89 4.78 6.94
C ALA A 61 -11.90 5.22 8.42
N ARG A 62 -10.99 4.69 9.25
CA ARG A 62 -10.85 5.02 10.68
C ARG A 62 -9.88 6.16 10.97
N GLU A 63 -9.05 6.51 9.99
CA GLU A 63 -8.11 7.64 10.00
C GLU A 63 -8.83 8.97 9.72
#